data_AF-A0A089I1X7-F1
#
_entry.id   AF-A0A089I1X7-F1
#
_cell.length_a   1.000
_cell.length_b   1.000
_cell.length_c   1.000
_cell.angle_alpha   90.00
_cell.angle_beta   90.00
_cell.angle_gamma   90.00
#
_symmetry.space_group_name_H-M   'P 1'
#
loop_
_entity.id
_entity.type
_entity.pdbx_description
1 polymer ?
#
loop_
_entity_poly.entity_id
_entity_poly.type
_entity_poly.pdbx_seq_one_letter_code
_entity_poly.pdbx_strand_id
1 'polypeptide(L)'
;MITVLNPLLQPLAVIDLYDNDSIDETINGEYKFSFTTLIDPDGKSEYLTDSNLAEIEDQLFNIVHHRRTRAGDGSTLVAVECEQVSYDLVKYEWADGFVHAGTPLQLLTMVLEGTGFTVGTVELSGFISVNLAEENISARAILMEIAVQSSGELRFDRYSISLLVRRGALRPVRFQLGKNLKGIVKDVDIRSGDRVTAYEIDVLELNSLPEFYGLEYFELGDTVGIGDPELGIDEQQRIVGYSYSPRRRINSKVTISKKIPGITDAVVSLRKTTVVKDKVYNGTRIGPENGFEAIRSDNMARTVMNATEGIKIQKGNGSGSSWTDVIYLDTEGNAVFSGKVTASIIQGSEILGGTIMIGSGDNAFRASDWGIWLGDEAFADADFSVTPAGKMKAVDADFQGRITATDIEGGVITGTKYQTSDTLWPRVVIDPSSVAFGVYADEHNGILIPAYEDGISKIRFLANGDESTIYNSPTAGLVISGFTATRLAGPTVHLSPAGNVYIPAWSRLYSDNEGMTLQDVIDNIYSVLNGKANVSHSHTVTIPPGSAGGTFSVS
;
A
#
# COMPACT_ATOMS: atom_id res chain seq x y z
N MET A 1 -59.49 -26.13 15.59
CA MET A 1 -59.47 -25.87 14.13
C MET A 1 -58.79 -24.52 13.94
N ILE A 2 -57.89 -24.40 12.96
CA ILE A 2 -57.18 -23.14 12.69
C ILE A 2 -57.82 -22.52 11.46
N THR A 3 -58.27 -21.27 11.55
CA THR A 3 -58.78 -20.52 10.40
C THR A 3 -57.65 -19.65 9.86
N VAL A 4 -57.29 -19.81 8.58
CA VAL A 4 -56.33 -18.94 7.92
C VAL A 4 -57.06 -17.74 7.35
N LEU A 5 -56.61 -16.55 7.68
CA LEU A 5 -57.20 -15.27 7.27
C LEU A 5 -56.20 -14.49 6.40
N ASN A 6 -56.71 -13.68 5.47
CA ASN A 6 -55.90 -12.68 4.80
C ASN A 6 -55.67 -11.44 5.70
N PRO A 7 -54.82 -10.46 5.31
CA PRO A 7 -54.63 -9.22 6.07
C PRO A 7 -55.89 -8.40 6.34
N LEU A 8 -56.98 -8.62 5.58
CA LEU A 8 -58.28 -7.97 5.74
C LEU A 8 -59.22 -8.77 6.66
N LEU A 9 -58.71 -9.78 7.37
CA LEU A 9 -59.46 -10.68 8.26
C LEU A 9 -60.54 -11.50 7.55
N GLN A 10 -60.42 -11.72 6.24
CA GLN A 10 -61.32 -12.57 5.49
C GLN A 10 -60.79 -14.02 5.49
N PRO A 11 -61.64 -15.02 5.74
CA PRO A 11 -61.23 -16.42 5.78
C PRO A 11 -60.83 -16.93 4.40
N LEU A 12 -59.65 -17.54 4.33
CA LEU A 12 -59.07 -18.16 3.14
C LEU A 12 -59.16 -19.69 3.19
N ALA A 13 -58.86 -20.28 4.34
CA ALA A 13 -58.84 -21.72 4.52
C ALA A 13 -59.09 -22.12 5.99
N VAL A 14 -59.48 -23.38 6.20
CA VAL A 14 -59.61 -23.97 7.55
C VAL A 14 -58.75 -25.23 7.62
N ILE A 15 -57.76 -25.21 8.51
CA ILE A 15 -56.88 -26.35 8.80
C ILE A 15 -57.47 -27.11 10.00
N ASP A 16 -58.02 -28.28 9.71
CA ASP A 16 -58.66 -29.19 10.66
C ASP A 16 -57.76 -30.38 11.05
N LEU A 17 -56.78 -30.72 10.21
CA LEU A 17 -55.80 -31.77 10.44
C LEU A 17 -54.40 -31.17 10.64
N TYR A 18 -54.01 -31.04 11.91
CA TYR A 18 -52.70 -30.56 12.32
C TYR A 18 -52.26 -31.27 13.60
N ASP A 19 -50.94 -31.34 13.76
CA ASP A 19 -50.21 -31.98 14.85
C ASP A 19 -49.04 -31.09 15.31
N ASN A 20 -48.35 -31.51 16.39
CA ASN A 20 -47.23 -30.77 16.99
C ASN A 20 -47.57 -29.30 17.26
N ASP A 21 -48.81 -29.04 17.70
CA ASP A 21 -49.30 -27.70 18.01
C ASP A 21 -48.92 -27.26 19.42
N SER A 22 -48.48 -26.00 19.53
CA SER A 22 -48.16 -25.37 20.81
C SER A 22 -48.49 -23.88 20.75
N ILE A 23 -49.27 -23.40 21.70
CA ILE A 23 -49.35 -21.98 22.07
C ILE A 23 -48.45 -21.79 23.28
N ASP A 24 -47.51 -20.86 23.15
CA ASP A 24 -46.53 -20.51 24.18
C ASP A 24 -46.77 -19.06 24.60
N GLU A 25 -47.28 -18.85 25.82
CA GLU A 25 -47.57 -17.54 26.38
C GLU A 25 -46.85 -17.32 27.72
N THR A 26 -46.26 -16.15 27.90
CA THR A 26 -45.63 -15.72 29.16
C THR A 26 -46.08 -14.31 29.54
N ILE A 27 -46.20 -14.06 30.84
CA ILE A 27 -46.59 -12.73 31.35
C ILE A 27 -45.55 -11.69 30.90
N ASN A 28 -46.01 -10.62 30.24
CA ASN A 28 -45.16 -9.55 29.71
C ASN A 28 -44.01 -10.06 28.81
N GLY A 29 -44.23 -11.15 28.08
CA GLY A 29 -43.17 -11.79 27.32
C GLY A 29 -43.63 -12.32 25.96
N GLU A 30 -43.27 -13.58 25.71
CA GLU A 30 -43.59 -14.30 24.50
C GLU A 30 -45.07 -14.63 24.39
N TYR A 31 -45.62 -14.51 23.18
CA TYR A 31 -46.92 -15.04 22.82
C TYR A 31 -46.88 -15.56 21.38
N LYS A 32 -46.65 -16.86 21.22
CA LYS A 32 -46.38 -17.51 19.94
C LYS A 32 -47.29 -18.72 19.75
N PHE A 33 -47.51 -19.09 18.50
CA PHE A 33 -48.24 -20.29 18.12
C PHE A 33 -47.45 -21.04 17.06
N SER A 34 -47.34 -22.36 17.20
CA SER A 34 -46.72 -23.22 16.20
C SER A 34 -47.55 -24.46 15.97
N PHE A 35 -47.48 -25.03 14.76
CA PHE A 35 -48.12 -26.29 14.41
C PHE A 35 -47.50 -26.91 13.15
N THR A 36 -47.79 -28.18 12.91
CA THR A 36 -47.45 -28.89 11.68
C THR A 36 -48.72 -29.43 11.02
N THR A 37 -48.86 -29.26 9.71
CA THR A 37 -49.96 -29.84 8.92
C THR A 37 -49.42 -30.60 7.71
N LEU A 38 -50.19 -31.54 7.18
CA LEU A 38 -49.90 -32.15 5.87
C LEU A 38 -50.18 -31.15 4.74
N ILE A 39 -49.41 -31.24 3.66
CA ILE A 39 -49.79 -30.62 2.39
C ILE A 39 -50.96 -31.42 1.84
N ASP A 40 -52.12 -30.80 1.84
CA ASP A 40 -53.37 -31.40 1.44
C ASP A 40 -53.61 -31.26 -0.08
N PRO A 41 -54.28 -32.24 -0.71
CA PRO A 41 -54.68 -32.14 -2.12
C PRO A 41 -55.67 -31.01 -2.39
N ASP A 42 -56.39 -30.56 -1.35
CA ASP A 42 -57.39 -29.49 -1.42
C ASP A 42 -56.77 -28.09 -1.46
N GLY A 43 -55.43 -27.97 -1.36
CA GLY A 43 -54.69 -26.72 -1.51
C GLY A 43 -54.82 -25.75 -0.33
N LYS A 44 -55.39 -26.14 0.81
CA LYS A 44 -55.56 -25.24 1.97
C LYS A 44 -54.22 -24.84 2.57
N SER A 45 -53.25 -25.74 2.53
CA SER A 45 -51.87 -25.52 2.97
C SER A 45 -51.10 -24.49 2.12
N GLU A 46 -51.59 -24.12 0.94
CA GLU A 46 -51.00 -23.08 0.08
C GLU A 46 -51.19 -21.67 0.67
N TYR A 47 -52.24 -21.47 1.48
CA TYR A 47 -52.51 -20.19 2.15
C TYR A 47 -51.63 -19.97 3.40
N LEU A 48 -50.77 -20.93 3.77
CA LEU A 48 -49.80 -20.78 4.86
C LEU A 48 -48.58 -20.01 4.35
N THR A 49 -48.76 -18.70 4.20
CA THR A 49 -47.75 -17.74 3.72
C THR A 49 -47.52 -16.65 4.75
N ASP A 50 -46.36 -16.00 4.66
CA ASP A 50 -45.92 -14.89 5.53
C ASP A 50 -46.83 -13.65 5.52
N SER A 51 -47.74 -13.55 4.55
CA SER A 51 -48.74 -12.49 4.47
C SER A 51 -50.03 -12.76 5.24
N ASN A 52 -50.28 -14.00 5.67
CA ASN A 52 -51.58 -14.42 6.20
C ASN A 52 -51.54 -14.63 7.71
N LEU A 53 -52.72 -14.65 8.33
CA LEU A 53 -52.88 -14.83 9.77
C LEU A 53 -53.50 -16.20 10.06
N ALA A 54 -53.12 -16.79 11.20
CA ALA A 54 -53.77 -17.94 11.79
C ALA A 54 -54.65 -17.49 12.97
N GLU A 55 -55.94 -17.80 12.90
CA GLU A 55 -56.89 -17.62 13.99
C GLU A 55 -57.11 -18.95 14.72
N ILE A 56 -56.85 -18.95 16.03
CA ILE A 56 -57.02 -20.09 16.94
C ILE A 56 -57.46 -19.55 18.29
N GLU A 57 -58.49 -20.16 18.90
CA GLU A 57 -59.03 -19.77 20.21
C GLU A 57 -59.35 -18.26 20.35
N ASP A 58 -59.95 -17.68 19.32
CA ASP A 58 -60.31 -16.25 19.22
C ASP A 58 -59.10 -15.28 19.29
N GLN A 59 -57.89 -15.80 19.07
CA GLN A 59 -56.67 -15.01 18.94
C GLN A 59 -56.12 -15.04 17.52
N LEU A 60 -55.42 -13.97 17.17
CA LEU A 60 -54.81 -13.77 15.85
C LEU A 60 -53.29 -13.84 15.94
N PHE A 61 -52.69 -14.65 15.08
CA PHE A 61 -51.25 -14.81 14.96
C PHE A 61 -50.79 -14.60 13.52
N ASN A 62 -49.79 -13.75 13.31
CA ASN A 62 -49.12 -13.58 12.03
C ASN A 62 -48.28 -14.82 11.73
N ILE A 63 -48.42 -15.40 10.54
CA ILE A 63 -47.50 -16.45 10.07
C ILE A 63 -46.18 -15.77 9.73
N VAL A 64 -45.11 -16.08 10.47
CA VAL A 64 -43.80 -15.42 10.28
C VAL A 64 -42.78 -16.35 9.63
N HIS A 65 -42.98 -17.66 9.77
CA HIS A 65 -42.11 -18.66 9.16
C HIS A 65 -42.89 -19.93 8.82
N HIS A 66 -42.60 -20.50 7.66
CA HIS A 66 -43.15 -21.78 7.24
C HIS A 66 -42.07 -22.64 6.58
N ARG A 67 -42.03 -23.92 6.92
CA ARG A 67 -41.07 -24.89 6.38
C ARG A 67 -41.78 -26.08 5.79
N ARG A 68 -41.53 -26.35 4.50
CA ARG A 68 -42.07 -27.50 3.78
C ARG A 68 -41.06 -28.63 3.78
N THR A 69 -41.46 -29.82 4.23
CA THR A 69 -40.58 -31.00 4.34
C THR A 69 -41.25 -32.20 3.69
N ARG A 70 -40.47 -33.01 2.96
CA ARG A 70 -40.88 -34.36 2.56
C ARG A 70 -40.26 -35.34 3.54
N ALA A 71 -41.08 -36.02 4.33
CA ALA A 71 -40.63 -37.03 5.26
C ALA A 71 -40.24 -38.33 4.52
N GLY A 72 -39.44 -39.17 5.17
CA GLY A 72 -38.95 -40.43 4.59
C GLY A 72 -40.04 -41.47 4.30
N ASP A 73 -41.23 -41.29 4.87
CA ASP A 73 -42.44 -42.06 4.58
C ASP A 73 -43.20 -41.57 3.33
N GLY A 74 -42.68 -40.54 2.64
CA GLY A 74 -43.27 -39.95 1.45
C GLY A 74 -44.31 -38.85 1.73
N SER A 75 -44.68 -38.63 3.00
CA SER A 75 -45.60 -37.55 3.37
C SER A 75 -44.94 -36.17 3.21
N THR A 76 -45.75 -35.18 2.86
CA THR A 76 -45.33 -33.79 2.72
C THR A 76 -45.98 -32.96 3.81
N LEU A 77 -45.15 -32.28 4.61
CA LEU A 77 -45.52 -31.55 5.81
C LEU A 77 -45.18 -30.07 5.66
N VAL A 78 -45.96 -29.22 6.31
CA VAL A 78 -45.69 -27.79 6.52
C VAL A 78 -45.63 -27.54 8.02
N ALA A 79 -44.46 -27.16 8.53
CA ALA A 79 -44.31 -26.63 9.88
C ALA A 79 -44.46 -25.11 9.82
N VAL A 80 -45.29 -24.55 10.69
CA VAL A 80 -45.65 -23.13 10.70
C VAL A 80 -45.33 -22.57 12.08
N GLU A 81 -44.68 -21.41 12.09
CA GLU A 81 -44.41 -20.61 13.28
C GLU A 81 -45.11 -19.26 13.11
N CYS A 82 -45.85 -18.89 14.13
CA CYS A 82 -46.66 -17.70 14.16
C CYS A 82 -46.37 -16.88 15.43
N GLU A 83 -46.47 -15.56 15.31
CA GLU A 83 -46.37 -14.61 16.42
C GLU A 83 -47.70 -13.89 16.60
N GLN A 84 -48.13 -13.64 17.84
CA GLN A 84 -49.39 -12.93 18.07
C GLN A 84 -49.33 -11.54 17.41
N VAL A 85 -50.45 -11.02 16.90
CA VAL A 85 -50.45 -9.77 16.09
C VAL A 85 -49.79 -8.56 16.78
N SER A 86 -49.74 -8.49 18.12
CA SER A 86 -49.02 -7.47 18.88
C SER A 86 -47.51 -7.43 18.62
N TYR A 87 -46.93 -8.41 17.92
CA TYR A 87 -45.56 -8.33 17.41
C TYR A 87 -45.43 -7.35 16.23
N ASP A 88 -46.53 -6.99 15.55
CA ASP A 88 -46.52 -5.93 14.54
C ASP A 88 -46.12 -4.57 15.11
N LEU A 89 -46.34 -4.35 16.42
CA LEU A 89 -45.88 -3.16 17.13
C LEU A 89 -44.34 -3.02 17.17
N VAL A 90 -43.59 -4.04 16.74
CA VAL A 90 -42.15 -3.93 16.49
C VAL A 90 -41.86 -3.00 15.30
N LYS A 91 -42.76 -2.95 14.30
CA LYS A 91 -42.61 -2.16 13.06
C LYS A 91 -42.88 -0.67 13.26
N TYR A 92 -43.47 -0.28 14.40
CA TYR A 92 -43.80 1.10 14.72
C TYR A 92 -42.73 1.66 15.65
N GLU A 93 -41.83 2.47 15.10
CA GLU A 93 -40.66 2.97 15.80
C GLU A 93 -40.79 4.45 16.16
N TRP A 94 -40.30 4.82 17.33
CA TRP A 94 -40.17 6.18 17.80
C TRP A 94 -38.74 6.67 17.55
N ALA A 95 -38.57 7.50 16.52
CA ALA A 95 -37.25 7.92 16.02
C ALA A 95 -36.40 8.61 17.11
N ASP A 96 -37.00 9.51 17.89
CA ASP A 96 -36.31 10.28 18.93
C ASP A 96 -36.34 9.62 20.33
N GLY A 97 -36.78 8.36 20.39
CA GLY A 97 -37.05 7.65 21.64
C GLY A 97 -38.36 8.05 22.31
N PHE A 98 -38.61 7.49 23.50
CA PHE A 98 -39.83 7.69 24.28
C PHE A 98 -39.48 8.09 25.71
N VAL A 99 -39.47 9.40 25.98
CA VAL A 99 -39.19 9.98 27.30
C VAL A 99 -40.41 10.77 27.77
N HIS A 100 -41.35 10.07 28.40
CA HIS A 100 -42.62 10.62 28.81
C HIS A 100 -43.02 10.17 30.21
N ALA A 101 -43.71 11.06 30.93
CA ALA A 101 -44.32 10.78 32.21
C ALA A 101 -45.83 11.05 32.13
N GLY A 102 -46.62 10.16 32.70
CA GLY A 102 -48.08 10.20 32.59
C GLY A 102 -48.75 9.06 33.34
N THR A 103 -50.08 9.02 33.30
CA THR A 103 -50.80 7.81 33.73
C THR A 103 -50.60 6.69 32.70
N PRO A 104 -50.68 5.41 33.09
CA PRO A 104 -50.51 4.30 32.16
C PRO A 104 -51.50 4.37 31.00
N LEU A 105 -52.73 4.81 31.24
CA LEU A 105 -53.71 5.05 30.18
C LEU A 105 -53.21 6.07 29.14
N GLN A 106 -52.71 7.23 29.60
CA GLN A 106 -52.19 8.27 28.70
C GLN A 106 -51.02 7.76 27.85
N LEU A 107 -50.08 7.05 28.48
CA LEU A 107 -48.88 6.54 27.79
C LEU A 107 -49.24 5.42 26.81
N LEU A 108 -50.14 4.50 27.18
CA LEU A 108 -50.66 3.48 26.26
C LEU A 108 -51.38 4.11 25.07
N THR A 109 -52.23 5.11 25.30
CA THR A 109 -52.93 5.81 24.21
C THR A 109 -51.94 6.48 23.26
N MET A 110 -50.89 7.12 23.79
CA MET A 110 -49.84 7.75 22.99
C MET A 110 -49.07 6.74 22.14
N VAL A 111 -48.68 5.59 22.72
CA VAL A 111 -47.89 4.56 22.03
C VAL A 111 -48.68 3.85 20.95
N LEU A 112 -49.99 3.64 21.16
CA LEU A 112 -50.85 2.93 20.21
C LEU A 112 -51.46 3.82 19.13
N GLU A 113 -51.30 5.14 19.23
CA GLU A 113 -51.80 6.08 18.23
C GLU A 113 -51.22 5.77 16.84
N GLY A 114 -52.09 5.64 15.83
CA GLY A 114 -51.68 5.33 14.45
C GLY A 114 -51.23 3.89 14.19
N THR A 115 -51.19 3.02 15.21
CA THR A 115 -50.74 1.62 15.06
C THR A 115 -51.84 0.66 14.59
N GLY A 116 -53.10 1.08 14.67
CA GLY A 116 -54.26 0.20 14.45
C GLY A 116 -54.67 -0.63 15.66
N PHE A 117 -53.87 -0.64 16.74
CA PHE A 117 -54.21 -1.24 18.02
C PHE A 117 -55.02 -0.27 18.88
N THR A 118 -55.87 -0.82 19.75
CA THR A 118 -56.69 -0.05 20.69
C THR A 118 -56.33 -0.36 22.13
N VAL A 119 -56.50 0.63 23.01
CA VAL A 119 -56.36 0.43 24.45
C VAL A 119 -57.62 -0.26 24.97
N GLY A 120 -57.42 -1.40 25.65
CA GLY A 120 -58.47 -2.13 26.35
C GLY A 120 -58.66 -1.64 27.78
N THR A 121 -58.76 -2.56 28.74
CA THR A 121 -58.92 -2.21 30.16
C THR A 121 -57.58 -1.77 30.76
N VAL A 122 -57.56 -0.63 31.45
CA VAL A 122 -56.40 -0.13 32.20
C VAL A 122 -56.79 0.06 33.66
N GLU A 123 -56.27 -0.79 34.54
CA GLU A 123 -56.61 -0.78 35.96
C GLU A 123 -55.67 0.09 36.81
N LEU A 124 -54.49 0.42 36.27
CA LEU A 124 -53.44 1.19 36.95
C LEU A 124 -53.57 2.69 36.66
N SER A 125 -53.55 3.50 37.71
CA SER A 125 -53.76 4.96 37.63
C SER A 125 -52.61 5.81 38.15
N GLY A 126 -51.60 5.22 38.79
CA GLY A 126 -50.44 5.93 39.33
C GLY A 126 -49.56 6.51 38.22
N PHE A 127 -49.03 7.72 38.42
CA PHE A 127 -48.09 8.33 37.48
C PHE A 127 -46.80 7.50 37.41
N ILE A 128 -46.38 7.19 36.18
CA ILE A 128 -45.11 6.53 35.90
C ILE A 128 -44.28 7.40 34.96
N SER A 129 -42.97 7.14 34.94
CA SER A 129 -42.04 7.76 34.00
C SER A 129 -41.37 6.66 33.17
N VAL A 130 -41.53 6.73 31.86
CA VAL A 130 -40.84 5.85 30.91
C VAL A 130 -39.71 6.67 30.29
N ASN A 131 -38.49 6.19 30.42
CA ASN A 131 -37.29 6.88 29.93
C ASN A 131 -36.50 5.97 28.99
N LEU A 132 -36.97 5.87 27.76
CA LEU A 132 -36.31 5.18 26.67
C LEU A 132 -35.75 6.22 25.70
N ALA A 133 -34.69 6.91 26.10
CA ALA A 133 -34.04 7.97 25.30
C ALA A 133 -33.24 7.46 24.08
N GLU A 134 -33.40 6.18 23.73
CA GLU A 134 -32.72 5.57 22.60
C GLU A 134 -33.52 5.81 21.32
N GLU A 135 -32.84 6.07 20.20
CA GLU A 135 -33.50 6.22 18.91
C GLU A 135 -34.10 4.91 18.40
N ASN A 136 -35.18 5.02 17.60
CA ASN A 136 -35.89 3.93 16.93
C ASN A 136 -36.38 2.84 17.89
N ILE A 137 -36.97 3.23 19.01
CA ILE A 137 -37.55 2.29 19.97
C ILE A 137 -38.94 1.88 19.48
N SER A 138 -39.19 0.57 19.42
CA SER A 138 -40.47 0.06 18.94
C SER A 138 -41.59 0.27 19.96
N ALA A 139 -42.82 0.47 19.46
CA ALA A 139 -44.02 0.60 20.28
C ALA A 139 -44.17 -0.59 21.23
N ARG A 140 -43.87 -1.82 20.78
CA ARG A 140 -43.88 -3.02 21.63
C ARG A 140 -42.91 -2.89 22.81
N ALA A 141 -41.70 -2.37 22.59
CA ALA A 141 -40.72 -2.18 23.66
C ALA A 141 -41.21 -1.15 24.70
N ILE A 142 -41.84 -0.07 24.23
CA ILE A 142 -42.41 0.97 25.11
C ILE A 142 -43.57 0.39 25.93
N LEU A 143 -44.45 -0.43 25.33
CA LEU A 143 -45.53 -1.09 26.07
C LEU A 143 -45.00 -1.96 27.22
N MET A 144 -43.98 -2.76 26.95
CA MET A 144 -43.36 -3.62 27.96
C MET A 144 -42.73 -2.78 29.07
N GLU A 145 -42.08 -1.66 28.73
CA GLU A 145 -41.52 -0.74 29.72
C GLU A 145 -42.62 -0.04 30.55
N ILE A 146 -43.74 0.35 29.94
CA ILE A 146 -44.92 0.85 30.66
C ILE A 146 -45.39 -0.18 31.68
N ALA A 147 -45.48 -1.46 31.29
CA ALA A 147 -45.88 -2.53 32.19
C ALA A 147 -44.90 -2.70 33.36
N VAL A 148 -43.59 -2.66 33.08
CA VAL A 148 -42.54 -2.72 34.12
C VAL A 148 -42.64 -1.53 35.09
N GLN A 149 -42.69 -0.30 34.58
CA GLN A 149 -42.73 0.92 35.41
C GLN A 149 -44.03 1.06 36.21
N SER A 150 -45.14 0.54 35.69
CA SER A 150 -46.42 0.50 36.41
C SER A 150 -46.58 -0.71 37.32
N SER A 151 -45.63 -1.66 37.32
CA SER A 151 -45.79 -2.98 37.95
C SER A 151 -47.07 -3.69 37.49
N GLY A 152 -47.45 -3.48 36.23
CA GLY A 152 -48.64 -4.03 35.61
C GLY A 152 -48.36 -5.19 34.67
N GLU A 153 -49.44 -5.81 34.21
CA GLU A 153 -49.39 -6.97 33.33
C GLU A 153 -50.20 -6.73 32.06
N LEU A 154 -49.53 -6.87 30.93
CA LEU A 154 -50.12 -6.75 29.61
C LEU A 154 -50.94 -7.99 29.29
N ARG A 155 -52.12 -7.75 28.72
CA ARG A 155 -52.96 -8.75 28.10
C ARG A 155 -53.19 -8.33 26.65
N PHE A 156 -52.71 -9.15 25.73
CA PHE A 156 -52.94 -8.99 24.30
C PHE A 156 -54.17 -9.80 23.91
N ASP A 157 -55.16 -9.13 23.35
CA ASP A 157 -56.40 -9.73 22.90
C ASP A 157 -56.71 -9.23 21.49
N ARG A 158 -56.33 -10.02 20.48
CA ARG A 158 -56.33 -9.59 19.07
C ARG A 158 -55.59 -8.25 18.95
N TYR A 159 -56.26 -7.19 18.49
CA TYR A 159 -55.72 -5.82 18.38
C TYR A 159 -56.00 -4.92 19.59
N SER A 160 -56.59 -5.46 20.66
CA SER A 160 -56.85 -4.76 21.92
C SER A 160 -55.76 -5.09 22.95
N ILE A 161 -55.21 -4.07 23.60
CA ILE A 161 -54.14 -4.22 24.58
C ILE A 161 -54.61 -3.65 25.91
N SER A 162 -54.72 -4.53 26.91
CA SER A 162 -55.10 -4.16 28.28
C SER A 162 -53.88 -4.17 29.20
N LEU A 163 -53.90 -3.33 30.22
CA LEU A 163 -52.89 -3.27 31.28
C LEU A 163 -53.57 -3.45 32.63
N LEU A 164 -53.42 -4.64 33.19
CA LEU A 164 -54.09 -5.07 34.42
C LEU A 164 -53.13 -4.96 35.60
N VAL A 165 -53.67 -4.81 36.81
CA VAL A 165 -52.85 -4.89 38.04
C VAL A 165 -52.25 -6.29 38.18
N ARG A 166 -53.04 -7.32 37.82
CA ARG A 166 -52.65 -8.72 37.92
C ARG A 166 -53.56 -9.59 37.05
N ARG A 167 -52.98 -10.47 36.24
CA ARG A 167 -53.67 -11.53 35.50
C ARG A 167 -53.87 -12.78 36.37
N GLY A 168 -54.98 -13.47 36.16
CA GLY A 168 -55.33 -14.69 36.88
C GLY A 168 -55.83 -14.47 38.30
N ALA A 169 -56.25 -15.55 38.93
CA ALA A 169 -56.85 -15.60 40.25
C ALA A 169 -56.22 -16.69 41.13
N LEU A 170 -56.57 -16.69 42.42
CA LEU A 170 -56.29 -17.84 43.27
C LEU A 170 -57.24 -18.98 42.86
N ARG A 171 -56.70 -20.08 42.36
CA ARG A 171 -57.49 -21.26 42.00
C ARG A 171 -57.32 -22.34 43.06
N PRO A 172 -58.36 -23.12 43.36
CA PRO A 172 -58.26 -24.28 44.26
C PRO A 172 -57.51 -25.48 43.62
N VAL A 173 -56.99 -25.31 42.40
CA VAL A 173 -56.30 -26.36 41.64
C VAL A 173 -54.96 -26.68 42.25
N ARG A 174 -54.64 -27.98 42.30
CA ARG A 174 -53.35 -28.50 42.76
C ARG A 174 -52.73 -29.42 41.72
N PHE A 175 -51.47 -29.18 41.38
CA PHE A 175 -50.62 -30.10 40.63
C PHE A 175 -49.99 -31.09 41.62
N GLN A 176 -50.54 -32.30 41.66
CA GLN A 176 -50.23 -33.30 42.68
C GLN A 176 -49.62 -34.57 42.07
N LEU A 177 -48.51 -35.04 42.66
CA LEU A 177 -47.91 -36.34 42.32
C LEU A 177 -48.96 -37.46 42.47
N GLY A 178 -49.10 -38.29 41.44
CA GLY A 178 -50.12 -39.34 41.37
C GLY A 178 -51.49 -38.90 40.86
N LYS A 179 -51.67 -37.61 40.52
CA LYS A 179 -52.90 -37.06 39.91
C LYS A 179 -52.62 -36.47 38.53
N ASN A 180 -52.32 -35.17 38.48
CA ASN A 180 -52.15 -34.36 37.26
C ASN A 180 -50.71 -33.88 37.05
N LEU A 181 -49.79 -34.16 37.98
CA LEU A 181 -48.37 -33.87 37.85
C LEU A 181 -47.67 -35.01 37.08
N LYS A 182 -47.15 -34.71 35.87
CA LYS A 182 -46.39 -35.68 35.05
C LYS A 182 -44.88 -35.58 35.27
N GLY A 183 -44.39 -34.36 35.47
CA GLY A 183 -42.97 -34.08 35.67
C GLY A 183 -42.81 -32.72 36.35
N ILE A 184 -41.79 -32.60 37.18
CA ILE A 184 -41.47 -31.35 37.87
C ILE A 184 -39.96 -31.20 37.98
N VAL A 185 -39.49 -30.01 37.62
CA VAL A 185 -38.14 -29.54 37.88
C VAL A 185 -38.25 -28.34 38.81
N LYS A 186 -37.56 -28.39 39.95
CA LYS A 186 -37.37 -27.26 40.86
C LYS A 186 -35.92 -26.81 40.80
N ASP A 187 -35.69 -25.59 40.36
CA ASP A 187 -34.36 -24.96 40.37
C ASP A 187 -34.31 -23.84 41.42
N VAL A 188 -33.26 -23.81 42.21
CA VAL A 188 -33.06 -22.81 43.28
C VAL A 188 -31.69 -22.19 43.12
N ASP A 189 -31.67 -20.91 42.75
CA ASP A 189 -30.44 -20.13 42.59
C ASP A 189 -30.29 -19.11 43.73
N ILE A 190 -29.11 -19.09 44.36
CA ILE A 190 -28.72 -18.14 45.42
C ILE A 190 -27.52 -17.29 45.03
N ARG A 191 -26.98 -17.45 43.81
CA ARG A 191 -25.77 -16.76 43.34
C ARG A 191 -25.96 -15.25 43.23
N SER A 192 -27.20 -14.79 43.05
CA SER A 192 -27.56 -13.37 43.02
C SER A 192 -27.69 -12.72 44.41
N GLY A 193 -27.46 -13.45 45.51
CA GLY A 193 -27.70 -12.97 46.87
C GLY A 193 -29.16 -13.15 47.34
N ASP A 194 -30.11 -13.08 46.40
CA ASP A 194 -31.52 -13.45 46.63
C ASP A 194 -31.78 -14.91 46.25
N ARG A 195 -32.60 -15.61 47.05
CA ARG A 195 -33.04 -16.97 46.74
C ARG A 195 -34.15 -16.92 45.68
N VAL A 196 -33.80 -17.24 44.44
CA VAL A 196 -34.73 -17.36 43.32
C VAL A 196 -35.12 -18.83 43.16
N THR A 197 -36.41 -19.14 43.16
CA THR A 197 -36.92 -20.49 42.90
C THR A 197 -37.70 -20.47 41.60
N ALA A 198 -37.42 -21.40 40.70
CA ALA A 198 -38.16 -21.62 39.47
C ALA A 198 -38.67 -23.05 39.39
N TYR A 199 -39.85 -23.21 38.79
CA TYR A 199 -40.39 -24.53 38.46
C TYR A 199 -40.73 -24.63 36.99
N GLU A 200 -40.41 -25.79 36.42
CA GLU A 200 -40.97 -26.25 35.17
C GLU A 200 -41.79 -27.49 35.46
N ILE A 201 -43.07 -27.46 35.12
CA ILE A 201 -44.00 -28.52 35.48
C ILE A 201 -44.73 -28.99 34.23
N ASP A 202 -44.63 -30.28 33.97
CA ASP A 202 -45.45 -30.96 32.97
C ASP A 202 -46.75 -31.42 33.64
N VAL A 203 -47.87 -30.90 33.15
CA VAL A 203 -49.20 -31.09 33.73
C VAL A 203 -50.13 -31.75 32.72
N LEU A 204 -50.94 -32.68 33.23
CA LEU A 204 -52.11 -33.19 32.52
C LEU A 204 -53.33 -32.32 32.87
N GLU A 205 -53.90 -31.60 31.90
CA GLU A 205 -55.09 -30.79 32.14
C GLU A 205 -56.33 -31.67 32.30
N LEU A 206 -56.74 -31.91 33.53
CA LEU A 206 -57.91 -32.74 33.83
C LEU A 206 -59.22 -32.11 33.33
N ASN A 207 -59.33 -30.78 33.28
CA ASN A 207 -60.53 -30.08 32.79
C ASN A 207 -60.90 -30.44 31.33
N SER A 208 -59.94 -30.96 30.55
CA SER A 208 -60.20 -31.47 29.19
C SER A 208 -60.97 -32.79 29.17
N LEU A 209 -61.05 -33.51 30.30
CA LEU A 209 -61.80 -34.76 30.45
C LEU A 209 -63.26 -34.47 30.85
N PRO A 210 -64.25 -35.16 30.27
CA PRO A 210 -65.67 -34.92 30.56
C PRO A 210 -66.04 -34.97 32.05
N GLU A 211 -65.34 -35.81 32.83
CA GLU A 211 -65.57 -36.04 34.26
C GLU A 211 -65.11 -34.88 35.15
N PHE A 212 -64.21 -34.04 34.66
CA PHE A 212 -63.65 -32.89 35.37
C PHE A 212 -63.99 -31.58 34.66
N TYR A 213 -64.93 -31.59 33.71
CA TYR A 213 -65.32 -30.41 32.96
C TYR A 213 -65.89 -29.32 33.90
N GLY A 214 -65.27 -28.15 33.88
CA GLY A 214 -65.58 -27.03 34.79
C GLY A 214 -64.88 -27.11 36.16
N LEU A 215 -64.11 -28.17 36.41
CA LEU A 215 -63.26 -28.36 37.58
C LEU A 215 -61.79 -28.37 37.13
N GLU A 216 -60.84 -28.17 38.05
CA GLU A 216 -59.39 -28.22 37.74
C GLU A 216 -58.91 -27.24 36.64
N TYR A 217 -59.70 -26.22 36.31
CA TYR A 217 -59.33 -25.18 35.33
C TYR A 217 -58.24 -24.26 35.90
N PHE A 218 -57.25 -23.95 35.06
CA PHE A 218 -56.23 -22.95 35.32
C PHE A 218 -55.85 -22.23 34.02
N GLU A 219 -55.32 -21.01 34.17
CA GLU A 219 -54.81 -20.20 33.07
C GLU A 219 -53.53 -19.45 33.46
N LEU A 220 -52.92 -18.77 32.49
CA LEU A 220 -51.73 -17.95 32.74
C LEU A 220 -52.04 -16.85 33.77
N GLY A 221 -51.20 -16.74 34.81
CA GLY A 221 -51.35 -15.80 35.91
C GLY A 221 -52.06 -16.36 37.14
N ASP A 222 -52.71 -17.52 37.04
CA ASP A 222 -53.35 -18.17 38.19
C ASP A 222 -52.32 -18.60 39.24
N THR A 223 -52.73 -18.57 40.51
CA THR A 223 -51.98 -19.16 41.63
C THR A 223 -52.57 -20.52 41.96
N VAL A 224 -51.73 -21.55 41.90
CA VAL A 224 -52.09 -22.97 42.04
C VAL A 224 -51.18 -23.64 43.07
N GLY A 225 -51.63 -24.72 43.69
CA GLY A 225 -50.80 -25.49 44.61
C GLY A 225 -49.95 -26.53 43.89
N ILE A 226 -48.76 -26.82 44.41
CA ILE A 226 -47.87 -27.87 43.93
C ILE A 226 -47.62 -28.82 45.11
N GLY A 227 -47.90 -30.11 44.90
CA GLY A 227 -47.72 -31.15 45.89
C GLY A 227 -46.92 -32.31 45.34
N ASP A 228 -45.68 -32.44 45.78
CA ASP A 228 -44.82 -33.58 45.55
C ASP A 228 -44.17 -34.00 46.90
N PRO A 229 -44.77 -34.99 47.60
CA PRO A 229 -44.25 -35.46 48.88
C PRO A 229 -42.86 -36.08 48.78
N GLU A 230 -42.49 -36.66 47.63
CA GLU A 230 -41.20 -37.32 47.44
C GLU A 230 -40.07 -36.29 47.31
N LEU A 231 -40.34 -35.14 46.66
CA LEU A 231 -39.42 -34.01 46.57
C LEU A 231 -39.55 -33.00 47.72
N GLY A 232 -40.47 -33.22 48.66
CA GLY A 232 -40.73 -32.33 49.80
C GLY A 232 -41.31 -30.97 49.38
N ILE A 233 -42.10 -30.93 48.31
CA ILE A 233 -42.73 -29.72 47.77
C ILE A 233 -44.21 -29.71 48.20
N ASP A 234 -44.61 -28.73 49.00
CA ASP A 234 -46.01 -28.43 49.31
C ASP A 234 -46.17 -26.92 49.47
N GLU A 235 -46.39 -26.23 48.34
CA GLU A 235 -46.46 -24.77 48.32
C GLU A 235 -47.39 -24.27 47.22
N GLN A 236 -47.80 -23.00 47.31
CA GLN A 236 -48.57 -22.33 46.27
C GLN A 236 -47.66 -21.44 45.44
N GLN A 237 -47.85 -21.50 44.13
CA GLN A 237 -47.04 -20.75 43.19
C GLN A 237 -47.88 -20.23 42.02
N ARG A 238 -47.39 -19.16 41.39
CA ARG A 238 -48.08 -18.49 40.28
C ARG A 238 -47.53 -18.93 38.93
N ILE A 239 -48.43 -19.25 38.01
CA ILE A 239 -48.09 -19.59 36.62
C ILE A 239 -47.68 -18.30 35.89
N VAL A 240 -46.43 -18.23 35.43
CA VAL A 240 -45.89 -17.06 34.69
C VAL A 240 -45.59 -17.37 33.23
N GLY A 241 -45.57 -18.65 32.86
CA GLY A 241 -45.52 -19.14 31.49
C GLY A 241 -46.41 -20.36 31.33
N TYR A 242 -47.03 -20.48 30.16
CA TYR A 242 -47.96 -21.55 29.84
C TYR A 242 -47.80 -21.96 28.38
N SER A 243 -47.40 -23.21 28.17
CA SER A 243 -47.25 -23.84 26.88
C SER A 243 -48.24 -24.99 26.77
N TYR A 244 -49.08 -25.02 25.75
CA TYR A 244 -50.11 -26.05 25.60
C TYR A 244 -50.48 -26.30 24.14
N SER A 245 -50.99 -27.50 23.87
CA SER A 245 -51.64 -27.80 22.59
C SER A 245 -53.08 -27.30 22.62
N PRO A 246 -53.47 -26.27 21.83
CA PRO A 246 -54.86 -25.80 21.77
C PRO A 246 -55.84 -26.89 21.32
N ARG A 247 -55.36 -27.91 20.60
CA ARG A 247 -56.20 -29.03 20.17
C ARG A 247 -56.39 -30.08 21.26
N ARG A 248 -55.30 -30.52 21.90
CA ARG A 248 -55.28 -31.73 22.74
C ARG A 248 -55.27 -31.45 24.24
N ARG A 249 -54.61 -30.39 24.72
CA ARG A 249 -54.48 -30.08 26.17
C ARG A 249 -53.87 -31.19 27.05
N ILE A 250 -53.23 -32.21 26.47
CA ILE A 250 -52.78 -33.41 27.20
C ILE A 250 -51.35 -33.27 27.77
N ASN A 251 -50.50 -32.39 27.21
CA ASN A 251 -49.09 -32.22 27.59
C ASN A 251 -48.77 -30.74 27.78
N SER A 252 -49.46 -30.11 28.73
CA SER A 252 -49.27 -28.69 28.96
C SER A 252 -48.13 -28.47 29.93
N LYS A 253 -47.24 -27.54 29.61
CA LYS A 253 -46.10 -27.17 30.43
C LYS A 253 -46.37 -25.82 31.05
N VAL A 254 -46.27 -25.75 32.38
CA VAL A 254 -46.37 -24.49 33.11
C VAL A 254 -45.01 -24.14 33.67
N THR A 255 -44.62 -22.89 33.46
CA THR A 255 -43.39 -22.32 34.01
C THR A 255 -43.78 -21.37 35.13
N ILE A 256 -43.07 -21.52 36.24
CA ILE A 256 -43.29 -20.76 37.46
C ILE A 256 -41.96 -20.09 37.79
N SER A 257 -42.02 -18.79 37.99
CA SER A 257 -40.89 -17.89 38.14
C SER A 257 -39.99 -17.76 36.91
N LYS A 258 -39.92 -16.53 36.41
CA LYS A 258 -38.74 -15.98 35.77
C LYS A 258 -38.69 -14.54 36.22
N LYS A 259 -37.54 -14.09 36.75
CA LYS A 259 -37.27 -12.65 36.92
C LYS A 259 -37.46 -12.06 35.52
N ILE A 260 -38.54 -11.30 35.29
CA ILE A 260 -38.79 -10.63 34.01
C ILE A 260 -37.57 -9.73 33.81
N PRO A 261 -36.63 -10.06 32.90
CA PRO A 261 -35.59 -9.12 32.56
C PRO A 261 -36.33 -8.00 31.84
N GLY A 262 -36.25 -6.76 32.33
CA GLY A 262 -36.74 -5.64 31.56
C GLY A 262 -36.09 -5.69 30.18
N ILE A 263 -36.79 -5.22 29.13
CA ILE A 263 -36.17 -5.04 27.81
C ILE A 263 -34.88 -4.24 27.93
N THR A 264 -34.80 -3.34 28.90
CA THR A 264 -33.59 -2.63 29.33
C THR A 264 -32.43 -3.57 29.63
N ASP A 265 -32.59 -4.68 30.34
CA ASP A 265 -31.48 -5.60 30.65
C ASP A 265 -31.02 -6.43 29.42
N ALA A 266 -31.95 -6.81 28.54
CA ALA A 266 -31.62 -7.53 27.30
C ALA A 266 -31.00 -6.62 26.22
N VAL A 267 -31.49 -5.38 26.09
CA VAL A 267 -30.95 -4.37 25.17
C VAL A 267 -29.64 -3.78 25.69
N VAL A 268 -29.49 -3.55 27.00
CA VAL A 268 -28.23 -3.06 27.59
C VAL A 268 -27.11 -4.10 27.51
N SER A 269 -27.41 -5.40 27.58
CA SER A 269 -26.39 -6.46 27.43
C SER A 269 -25.96 -6.68 25.98
N LEU A 270 -26.86 -6.52 24.99
CA LEU A 270 -26.48 -6.48 23.57
C LEU A 270 -25.70 -5.18 23.22
N ARG A 271 -26.15 -4.02 23.70
CA ARG A 271 -25.54 -2.70 23.42
C ARG A 271 -24.22 -2.42 24.14
N LYS A 272 -23.91 -3.11 25.25
CA LYS A 272 -22.55 -3.04 25.83
C LYS A 272 -21.47 -3.62 24.90
N THR A 273 -21.85 -4.33 23.84
CA THR A 273 -20.92 -4.95 22.88
C THR A 273 -20.99 -4.40 21.45
N THR A 274 -21.95 -3.51 21.12
CA THR A 274 -22.15 -2.99 19.75
C THR A 274 -21.86 -1.50 19.63
N VAL A 275 -21.19 -1.10 18.53
CA VAL A 275 -20.95 0.32 18.21
C VAL A 275 -22.20 0.89 17.54
N VAL A 276 -22.76 1.95 18.11
CA VAL A 276 -23.92 2.68 17.54
C VAL A 276 -23.44 3.69 16.49
N LYS A 277 -24.14 3.75 15.36
CA LYS A 277 -23.90 4.69 14.25
C LYS A 277 -23.89 6.14 14.74
N ASP A 278 -22.90 6.92 14.31
CA ASP A 278 -22.66 8.35 14.59
C ASP A 278 -22.54 8.77 16.07
N LYS A 279 -22.75 7.84 17.01
CA LYS A 279 -22.54 8.07 18.44
C LYS A 279 -21.06 8.19 18.75
N VAL A 280 -20.72 9.25 19.49
CA VAL A 280 -19.34 9.52 19.92
C VAL A 280 -19.00 8.68 21.16
N TYR A 281 -17.96 7.86 21.02
CA TYR A 281 -17.33 7.04 22.04
C TYR A 281 -15.89 7.52 22.24
N ASN A 282 -15.64 8.27 23.31
CA ASN A 282 -14.31 8.81 23.64
C ASN A 282 -13.64 9.58 22.47
N GLY A 283 -14.42 10.42 21.79
CA GLY A 283 -13.96 11.20 20.62
C GLY A 283 -13.98 10.42 19.30
N THR A 284 -14.41 9.15 19.29
CA THR A 284 -14.50 8.32 18.08
C THR A 284 -15.95 8.02 17.71
N ARG A 285 -16.32 8.05 16.43
CA ARG A 285 -17.63 7.61 15.91
C ARG A 285 -17.46 6.83 14.61
N ILE A 286 -18.49 6.08 14.22
CA ILE A 286 -18.57 5.44 12.91
C ILE A 286 -19.88 5.83 12.23
N GLY A 287 -19.81 6.39 11.03
CA GLY A 287 -20.94 6.97 10.31
C GLY A 287 -20.92 6.68 8.81
N PRO A 288 -22.03 6.93 8.10
CA PRO A 288 -22.13 6.69 6.67
C PRO A 288 -21.35 7.74 5.85
N GLU A 289 -21.24 8.96 6.36
CA GLU A 289 -20.57 10.09 5.67
C GLU A 289 -19.05 9.99 5.80
N ASN A 290 -18.55 9.93 7.03
CA ASN A 290 -17.12 9.99 7.33
C ASN A 290 -16.49 8.61 7.58
N GLY A 291 -17.26 7.52 7.60
CA GLY A 291 -16.75 6.21 8.02
C GLY A 291 -16.29 6.26 9.48
N PHE A 292 -15.08 5.76 9.76
CA PHE A 292 -14.46 5.90 11.09
C PHE A 292 -13.92 7.31 11.26
N GLU A 293 -14.31 8.00 12.32
CA GLU A 293 -13.85 9.35 12.63
C GLU A 293 -13.44 9.47 14.09
N ALA A 294 -12.23 9.98 14.33
CA ALA A 294 -11.72 10.29 15.66
C ALA A 294 -11.34 11.77 15.74
N ILE A 295 -11.97 12.53 16.62
CA ILE A 295 -11.76 13.97 16.81
C ILE A 295 -11.18 14.21 18.20
N ARG A 296 -10.07 14.96 18.27
CA ARG A 296 -9.50 15.41 19.54
C ARG A 296 -10.46 16.42 20.19
N SER A 297 -10.59 16.40 21.52
CA SER A 297 -11.57 17.21 22.27
C SER A 297 -11.47 18.73 22.04
N ASP A 298 -10.33 19.24 21.59
CA ASP A 298 -10.09 20.65 21.27
C ASP A 298 -10.32 21.00 19.79
N ASN A 299 -10.81 20.06 18.97
CA ASN A 299 -11.04 20.20 17.53
C ASN A 299 -9.79 20.64 16.74
N MET A 300 -8.58 20.36 17.23
CA MET A 300 -7.35 20.70 16.52
C MET A 300 -6.80 19.54 15.68
N ALA A 301 -7.28 18.31 15.90
CA ALA A 301 -6.88 17.14 15.14
C ALA A 301 -8.07 16.18 14.92
N ARG A 302 -8.13 15.60 13.73
CA ARG A 302 -9.16 14.66 13.28
C ARG A 302 -8.53 13.56 12.45
N THR A 303 -8.97 12.33 12.61
CA THR A 303 -8.65 11.19 11.73
C THR A 303 -9.93 10.67 11.11
N VAL A 304 -9.94 10.41 9.81
CA VAL A 304 -11.08 9.90 9.05
C VAL A 304 -10.63 8.71 8.21
N MET A 305 -11.44 7.66 8.16
CA MET A 305 -11.24 6.51 7.27
C MET A 305 -12.56 6.14 6.61
N ASN A 306 -12.67 6.35 5.29
CA ASN A 306 -13.85 5.96 4.52
C ASN A 306 -13.44 5.36 3.16
N ALA A 307 -14.39 4.67 2.52
CA ALA A 307 -14.15 4.02 1.23
C ALA A 307 -14.09 5.01 0.06
N THR A 308 -14.55 6.26 0.24
CA THR A 308 -14.71 7.25 -0.83
C THR A 308 -13.56 8.24 -0.92
N GLU A 309 -12.96 8.61 0.21
CA GLU A 309 -11.91 9.61 0.34
C GLU A 309 -10.62 9.02 0.96
N GLY A 310 -10.62 7.73 1.31
CA GLY A 310 -9.46 7.02 1.84
C GLY A 310 -9.21 7.28 3.33
N ILE A 311 -7.94 7.41 3.71
CA ILE A 311 -7.50 7.61 5.10
C ILE A 311 -6.86 8.98 5.20
N LYS A 312 -7.36 9.84 6.09
CA LYS A 312 -6.81 11.19 6.31
C LYS A 312 -6.65 11.53 7.78
N ILE A 313 -5.56 12.21 8.08
CA ILE A 313 -5.30 12.93 9.32
C ILE A 313 -5.34 14.41 8.97
N GLN A 314 -6.16 15.16 9.69
CA GLN A 314 -6.49 16.54 9.41
C GLN A 314 -6.17 17.43 10.61
N LYS A 315 -5.63 18.61 10.32
CA LYS A 315 -5.45 19.69 11.29
C LYS A 315 -6.69 20.56 11.31
N GLY A 316 -7.24 20.78 12.49
CA GLY A 316 -8.35 21.71 12.72
C GLY A 316 -7.87 23.05 13.26
N ASN A 317 -8.72 24.07 13.17
CA ASN A 317 -8.50 25.40 13.74
C ASN A 317 -9.16 25.58 15.13
N GLY A 318 -9.72 24.52 15.71
CA GLY A 318 -10.44 24.55 16.98
C GLY A 318 -11.95 24.84 16.87
N SER A 319 -12.45 25.24 15.69
CA SER A 319 -13.89 25.52 15.52
C SER A 319 -14.76 24.28 15.32
N GLY A 320 -14.14 23.16 14.93
CA GLY A 320 -14.85 21.92 14.56
C GLY A 320 -15.43 21.92 13.14
N SER A 321 -15.37 23.05 12.41
CA SER A 321 -15.97 23.20 11.08
C SER A 321 -14.95 23.35 9.94
N SER A 322 -13.67 23.54 10.25
CA SER A 322 -12.61 23.71 9.24
C SER A 322 -11.47 22.73 9.52
N TRP A 323 -11.12 21.97 8.49
CA TRP A 323 -10.15 20.88 8.53
C TRP A 323 -9.24 20.97 7.31
N THR A 324 -7.94 20.80 7.51
CA THR A 324 -6.94 20.77 6.45
C THR A 324 -6.22 19.43 6.48
N ASP A 325 -6.18 18.72 5.35
CA ASP A 325 -5.46 17.45 5.22
C ASP A 325 -3.96 17.67 5.40
N VAL A 326 -3.34 16.89 6.31
CA VAL A 326 -1.89 16.97 6.58
C VAL A 326 -1.16 15.66 6.32
N ILE A 327 -1.84 14.53 6.50
CA ILE A 327 -1.34 13.21 6.13
C ILE A 327 -2.53 12.43 5.55
N TYR A 328 -2.47 11.99 4.30
CA TYR A 328 -3.55 11.20 3.73
C TYR A 328 -3.09 10.18 2.69
N LEU A 329 -3.90 9.13 2.54
CA LEU A 329 -3.86 8.12 1.50
C LEU A 329 -5.12 8.28 0.67
N ASP A 330 -4.98 8.65 -0.60
CA ASP A 330 -6.12 8.72 -1.52
C ASP A 330 -6.53 7.33 -2.03
N THR A 331 -7.59 7.28 -2.84
CA THR A 331 -8.14 6.04 -3.41
C THR A 331 -7.28 5.46 -4.54
N GLU A 332 -6.37 6.26 -5.09
CA GLU A 332 -5.41 5.90 -6.14
C GLU A 332 -4.11 5.32 -5.55
N GLY A 333 -3.95 5.33 -4.23
CA GLY A 333 -2.80 4.78 -3.51
C GLY A 333 -1.65 5.78 -3.32
N ASN A 334 -1.87 7.07 -3.58
CA ASN A 334 -0.88 8.11 -3.30
C ASN A 334 -0.91 8.45 -1.80
N ALA A 335 0.28 8.58 -1.22
CA ALA A 335 0.46 9.05 0.15
C ALA A 335 0.99 10.48 0.14
N VAL A 336 0.31 11.40 0.81
CA VAL A 336 0.71 12.80 0.93
C VAL A 336 1.01 13.14 2.38
N PHE A 337 2.15 13.81 2.60
CA PHE A 337 2.57 14.31 3.90
C PHE A 337 2.93 15.79 3.76
N SER A 338 2.17 16.69 4.37
CA SER A 338 2.47 18.14 4.36
C SER A 338 3.56 18.53 5.36
N GLY A 339 4.00 17.59 6.21
CA GLY A 339 5.01 17.80 7.25
C GLY A 339 6.33 17.08 6.98
N LYS A 340 7.17 16.97 8.04
CA LYS A 340 8.44 16.24 7.99
C LYS A 340 8.21 14.73 8.16
N VAL A 341 8.68 13.94 7.21
CA VAL A 341 8.77 12.47 7.34
C VAL A 341 10.14 12.13 7.94
N THR A 342 10.16 11.53 9.13
CA THR A 342 11.40 11.02 9.76
C THR A 342 11.38 9.51 9.68
N ALA A 343 12.07 8.96 8.67
CA ALA A 343 12.18 7.52 8.45
C ALA A 343 13.66 7.11 8.52
N SER A 344 13.93 5.90 9.03
CA SER A 344 15.28 5.34 9.00
C SER A 344 15.72 4.99 7.58
N ILE A 345 14.78 4.54 6.74
CA ILE A 345 14.99 4.16 5.34
C ILE A 345 13.73 4.57 4.56
N ILE A 346 13.90 5.21 3.40
CA ILE A 346 12.86 5.38 2.37
C ILE A 346 13.29 4.53 1.17
N GLN A 347 12.59 3.41 0.93
CA GLN A 347 12.82 2.53 -0.22
C GLN A 347 11.71 2.76 -1.25
N GLY A 348 12.08 3.29 -2.41
CA GLY A 348 11.22 3.43 -3.59
C GLY A 348 12.05 3.20 -4.84
N SER A 349 11.43 2.79 -5.94
CA SER A 349 12.11 2.64 -7.23
C SER A 349 12.60 3.98 -7.78
N GLU A 350 11.98 5.09 -7.39
CA GLU A 350 12.28 6.43 -7.87
C GLU A 350 11.87 7.48 -6.82
N ILE A 351 12.69 8.52 -6.60
CA ILE A 351 12.35 9.71 -5.82
C ILE A 351 12.34 10.89 -6.80
N LEU A 352 11.15 11.41 -7.12
CA LEU A 352 10.95 12.49 -8.09
C LEU A 352 10.75 13.84 -7.39
N GLY A 353 11.72 14.75 -7.53
CA GLY A 353 11.65 16.13 -7.05
C GLY A 353 12.20 16.36 -5.63
N GLY A 354 12.38 17.65 -5.29
CA GLY A 354 12.90 18.10 -3.99
C GLY A 354 14.40 18.39 -3.98
N THR A 355 14.91 18.79 -2.81
CA THR A 355 16.34 19.01 -2.58
C THR A 355 16.88 17.94 -1.64
N ILE A 356 18.04 17.36 -1.95
CA ILE A 356 18.77 16.48 -1.03
C ILE A 356 19.80 17.32 -0.29
N MET A 357 19.92 17.13 1.03
CA MET A 357 20.98 17.71 1.84
C MET A 357 21.42 16.68 2.88
N ILE A 358 22.71 16.35 2.88
CA ILE A 358 23.34 15.45 3.85
C ILE A 358 24.54 16.20 4.43
N GLY A 359 24.61 16.34 5.75
CA GLY A 359 25.64 17.16 6.41
C GLY A 359 25.27 18.65 6.50
N SER A 360 26.26 19.48 6.83
CA SER A 360 26.13 20.94 7.02
C SER A 360 27.49 21.63 6.90
N GLY A 361 27.49 22.93 6.62
CA GLY A 361 28.69 23.73 6.34
C GLY A 361 29.54 23.11 5.22
N ASP A 362 30.86 23.12 5.43
CA ASP A 362 31.89 22.63 4.50
C ASP A 362 31.86 21.09 4.30
N ASN A 363 30.93 20.38 4.95
CA ASN A 363 30.78 18.92 4.84
C ASN A 363 29.40 18.51 4.32
N ALA A 364 28.77 19.37 3.51
CA ALA A 364 27.47 19.09 2.93
C ALA A 364 27.57 18.41 1.55
N PHE A 365 26.75 17.38 1.32
CA PHE A 365 26.32 16.92 0.00
C PHE A 365 24.95 17.50 -0.28
N ARG A 366 24.75 18.07 -1.46
CA ARG A 366 23.44 18.61 -1.88
C ARG A 366 23.11 18.28 -3.33
N ALA A 367 21.81 18.16 -3.59
CA ALA A 367 21.25 18.10 -4.93
C ALA A 367 20.00 18.98 -5.00
N SER A 368 19.91 19.83 -6.02
CA SER A 368 18.76 20.70 -6.27
C SER A 368 18.62 21.05 -7.76
N ASP A 369 17.73 21.98 -8.06
CA ASP A 369 17.62 22.69 -9.34
C ASP A 369 18.93 23.37 -9.81
N TRP A 370 19.89 23.64 -8.92
CA TRP A 370 21.20 24.20 -9.26
C TRP A 370 22.22 23.13 -9.66
N GLY A 371 21.94 21.85 -9.45
CA GLY A 371 22.83 20.74 -9.76
C GLY A 371 23.13 19.82 -8.56
N ILE A 372 24.29 19.16 -8.59
CA ILE A 372 24.78 18.25 -7.54
C ILE A 372 26.13 18.77 -7.05
N TRP A 373 26.33 18.91 -5.74
CA TRP A 373 27.59 19.42 -5.19
C TRP A 373 27.96 18.82 -3.82
N LEU A 374 29.25 18.85 -3.51
CA LEU A 374 29.85 18.40 -2.26
C LEU A 374 30.93 19.37 -1.77
N GLY A 375 31.08 19.44 -0.45
CA GLY A 375 32.16 20.19 0.21
C GLY A 375 31.77 21.60 0.67
N ASP A 376 30.52 22.02 0.46
CA ASP A 376 29.93 23.23 1.04
C ASP A 376 28.40 23.20 0.90
N GLU A 377 27.66 23.96 1.71
CA GLU A 377 26.22 24.16 1.55
C GLU A 377 25.88 25.04 0.34
N ALA A 378 26.74 25.98 -0.01
CA ALA A 378 26.62 26.88 -1.14
C ALA A 378 27.26 26.28 -2.40
N PHE A 379 26.47 26.21 -3.48
CA PHE A 379 26.93 25.66 -4.76
C PHE A 379 28.20 26.34 -5.31
N ALA A 380 28.37 27.64 -5.05
CA ALA A 380 29.50 28.42 -5.55
C ALA A 380 30.82 28.07 -4.84
N ASP A 381 30.74 27.79 -3.54
CA ASP A 381 31.89 27.57 -2.67
C ASP A 381 32.32 26.09 -2.65
N ALA A 382 31.40 25.18 -2.96
CA ALA A 382 31.65 23.75 -3.05
C ALA A 382 32.86 23.39 -3.95
N ASP A 383 33.75 22.54 -3.43
CA ASP A 383 34.93 22.04 -4.14
C ASP A 383 34.57 21.12 -5.30
N PHE A 384 33.48 20.37 -5.16
CA PHE A 384 32.88 19.57 -6.24
C PHE A 384 31.48 20.10 -6.56
N SER A 385 31.22 20.45 -7.81
CA SER A 385 29.86 20.80 -8.26
C SER A 385 29.64 20.47 -9.73
N VAL A 386 28.41 20.06 -10.07
CA VAL A 386 27.98 19.75 -11.43
C VAL A 386 26.67 20.49 -11.71
N THR A 387 26.69 21.40 -12.67
CA THR A 387 25.49 22.15 -13.10
C THR A 387 24.51 21.25 -13.88
N PRO A 388 23.24 21.65 -14.05
CA PRO A 388 22.28 20.91 -14.88
C PRO A 388 22.70 20.77 -16.35
N ALA A 389 23.56 21.67 -16.84
CA ALA A 389 24.15 21.60 -18.17
C ALA A 389 25.36 20.64 -18.27
N GLY A 390 25.74 19.97 -17.18
CA GLY A 390 26.84 19.00 -17.12
C GLY A 390 28.24 19.60 -16.90
N LYS A 391 28.36 20.93 -16.69
CA LYS A 391 29.64 21.55 -16.34
C LYS A 391 30.04 21.16 -14.92
N MET A 392 31.21 20.52 -14.78
CA MET A 392 31.80 20.07 -13.52
C MET A 392 32.93 21.01 -13.06
N LYS A 393 32.93 21.35 -11.77
CA LYS A 393 34.07 21.87 -11.00
C LYS A 393 34.51 20.78 -10.04
N ALA A 394 35.80 20.50 -9.96
CA ALA A 394 36.38 19.61 -8.96
C ALA A 394 37.79 20.08 -8.60
N VAL A 395 38.03 20.30 -7.31
CA VAL A 395 39.34 20.65 -6.75
C VAL A 395 40.03 19.36 -6.28
N ASP A 396 41.32 19.20 -6.60
CA ASP A 396 42.15 18.03 -6.22
C ASP A 396 41.55 16.65 -6.57
N ALA A 397 40.90 16.55 -7.75
CA ALA A 397 40.30 15.32 -8.21
C ALA A 397 41.34 14.27 -8.67
N ASP A 398 41.17 13.02 -8.22
CA ASP A 398 41.88 11.85 -8.73
C ASP A 398 41.02 11.14 -9.79
N PHE A 399 41.56 10.96 -11.00
CA PHE A 399 40.87 10.35 -12.13
C PHE A 399 41.59 9.06 -12.56
N GLN A 400 40.86 7.95 -12.62
CA GLN A 400 41.36 6.71 -13.20
C GLN A 400 40.79 6.49 -14.60
N GLY A 401 41.63 6.12 -15.56
CA GLY A 401 41.22 5.78 -16.92
C GLY A 401 41.50 6.87 -17.97
N ARG A 402 40.64 6.96 -18.98
CA ARG A 402 40.79 7.90 -20.13
C ARG A 402 40.02 9.19 -19.86
N ILE A 403 40.71 10.32 -19.96
CA ILE A 403 40.10 11.65 -20.04
C ILE A 403 39.98 12.03 -21.52
N THR A 404 38.76 12.32 -21.97
CA THR A 404 38.49 12.82 -23.32
C THR A 404 38.03 14.27 -23.22
N ALA A 405 38.82 15.20 -23.74
CA ALA A 405 38.53 16.64 -23.73
C ALA A 405 38.97 17.26 -25.06
N THR A 406 38.29 18.32 -25.50
CA THR A 406 38.74 19.13 -26.65
C THR A 406 39.98 19.94 -26.29
N ASP A 407 39.97 20.50 -25.08
CA ASP A 407 41.01 21.38 -24.56
C ASP A 407 41.34 20.94 -23.14
N ILE A 408 42.64 20.83 -22.84
CA ILE A 408 43.16 20.61 -21.50
C ILE A 408 44.08 21.80 -21.20
N GLU A 409 43.57 22.75 -20.43
CA GLU A 409 44.32 23.89 -19.93
C GLU A 409 44.74 23.60 -18.48
N GLY A 410 46.05 23.57 -18.21
CA GLY A 410 46.56 23.19 -16.90
C GLY A 410 48.07 23.40 -16.78
N GLY A 411 48.60 23.06 -15.61
CA GLY A 411 50.03 23.17 -15.32
C GLY A 411 50.81 21.98 -15.88
N VAL A 412 51.35 21.15 -14.97
CA VAL A 412 52.23 20.03 -15.32
C VAL A 412 51.39 18.80 -15.68
N ILE A 413 51.56 18.28 -16.90
CA ILE A 413 51.06 16.95 -17.27
C ILE A 413 52.23 15.98 -17.18
N THR A 414 52.13 14.93 -16.37
CA THR A 414 53.14 13.87 -16.25
C THR A 414 52.56 12.54 -16.72
N GLY A 415 53.19 11.91 -17.70
CA GLY A 415 52.75 10.65 -18.28
C GLY A 415 53.88 9.96 -19.03
N THR A 416 53.70 8.68 -19.33
CA THR A 416 54.71 7.86 -20.02
C THR A 416 54.73 8.09 -21.53
N LYS A 417 53.61 8.46 -22.16
CA LYS A 417 53.54 8.72 -23.61
C LYS A 417 52.56 9.84 -23.91
N TYR A 418 52.99 10.81 -24.72
CA TYR A 418 52.14 11.81 -25.34
C TYR A 418 52.10 11.55 -26.84
N GLN A 419 50.90 11.41 -27.39
CA GLN A 419 50.71 11.20 -28.83
C GLN A 419 49.47 11.94 -29.30
N THR A 420 49.55 12.64 -30.44
CA THR A 420 48.39 13.35 -31.01
C THR A 420 47.37 12.40 -31.63
N SER A 421 47.82 11.25 -32.12
CA SER A 421 46.96 10.16 -32.61
C SER A 421 47.71 8.83 -32.62
N ASP A 422 46.99 7.73 -32.45
CA ASP A 422 47.49 6.36 -32.62
C ASP A 422 47.42 5.88 -34.08
N THR A 423 46.44 6.39 -34.83
CA THR A 423 46.01 5.87 -36.13
C THR A 423 46.06 6.90 -37.26
N LEU A 424 45.93 8.19 -36.92
CA LEU A 424 45.94 9.28 -37.89
C LEU A 424 47.34 9.87 -37.99
N TRP A 425 47.72 10.19 -39.22
CA TRP A 425 48.91 10.94 -39.54
C TRP A 425 48.53 12.31 -40.15
N PRO A 426 49.35 13.36 -40.00
CA PRO A 426 50.62 13.39 -39.27
C PRO A 426 50.41 13.29 -37.75
N ARG A 427 51.43 12.79 -37.04
CA ARG A 427 51.38 12.70 -35.57
C ARG A 427 52.66 13.20 -34.92
N VAL A 428 52.50 13.73 -33.71
CA VAL A 428 53.60 14.03 -32.79
C VAL A 428 53.60 12.98 -31.69
N VAL A 429 54.78 12.46 -31.35
CA VAL A 429 54.99 11.47 -30.29
C VAL A 429 56.13 11.91 -29.38
N ILE A 430 55.88 11.86 -28.07
CA ILE A 430 56.87 12.00 -26.99
C ILE A 430 56.73 10.76 -26.13
N ASP A 431 57.76 9.92 -26.14
CA ASP A 431 57.83 8.65 -25.42
C ASP A 431 59.28 8.43 -24.95
N PRO A 432 59.60 8.63 -23.67
CA PRO A 432 60.95 8.47 -23.14
C PRO A 432 61.45 7.01 -23.20
N SER A 433 60.60 6.03 -23.49
CA SER A 433 61.03 4.65 -23.70
C SER A 433 61.53 4.37 -25.13
N SER A 434 61.19 5.23 -26.10
CA SER A 434 61.47 4.97 -27.52
C SER A 434 61.85 6.23 -28.32
N VAL A 435 61.03 7.28 -28.26
CA VAL A 435 61.13 8.50 -29.07
C VAL A 435 61.02 9.72 -28.15
N ALA A 436 62.13 10.32 -27.76
CA ALA A 436 62.12 11.53 -26.93
C ALA A 436 61.24 12.64 -27.54
N PHE A 437 61.30 12.81 -28.86
CA PHE A 437 60.39 13.69 -29.59
C PHE A 437 60.38 13.31 -31.07
N GLY A 438 59.21 13.12 -31.67
CA GLY A 438 59.09 12.80 -33.09
C GLY A 438 57.85 13.41 -33.73
N VAL A 439 58.00 13.84 -34.97
CA VAL A 439 56.93 14.33 -35.84
C VAL A 439 56.94 13.49 -37.11
N TYR A 440 55.83 12.85 -37.40
CA TYR A 440 55.72 11.88 -38.48
C TYR A 440 54.62 12.28 -39.45
N ALA A 441 54.91 12.21 -40.75
CA ALA A 441 53.93 12.40 -41.81
C ALA A 441 53.15 11.12 -42.12
N ASP A 442 53.78 9.96 -41.92
CA ASP A 442 53.20 8.60 -41.95
C ASP A 442 54.12 7.62 -41.19
N GLU A 443 53.88 6.31 -41.31
CA GLU A 443 54.67 5.27 -40.63
C GLU A 443 56.16 5.26 -41.00
N HIS A 444 56.52 5.72 -42.19
CA HIS A 444 57.85 5.61 -42.78
C HIS A 444 58.52 6.97 -43.02
N ASN A 445 57.80 8.07 -42.82
CA ASN A 445 58.24 9.42 -43.11
C ASN A 445 58.13 10.32 -41.86
N GLY A 446 59.21 11.01 -41.50
CA GLY A 446 59.20 11.88 -40.32
C GLY A 446 60.57 12.36 -39.86
N ILE A 447 60.56 13.14 -38.78
CA ILE A 447 61.76 13.59 -38.08
C ILE A 447 61.63 13.16 -36.62
N LEU A 448 62.65 12.54 -36.06
CA LEU A 448 62.62 12.18 -34.65
C LEU A 448 63.97 12.28 -33.94
N ILE A 449 63.88 12.45 -32.64
CA ILE A 449 64.96 12.35 -31.66
C ILE A 449 64.70 11.07 -30.86
N PRO A 450 65.56 10.05 -30.96
CA PRO A 450 65.41 8.82 -30.17
C PRO A 450 65.65 9.12 -28.68
N ALA A 451 64.97 8.39 -27.79
CA ALA A 451 65.05 8.64 -26.36
C ALA A 451 66.41 8.25 -25.76
N TYR A 452 66.96 7.11 -26.16
CA TYR A 452 68.31 6.68 -25.84
C TYR A 452 68.74 5.63 -26.86
N GLU A 453 69.81 5.91 -27.61
CA GLU A 453 70.35 4.98 -28.60
C GLU A 453 71.88 5.03 -28.53
N ASP A 454 72.47 4.06 -27.83
CA ASP A 454 73.92 3.85 -27.69
C ASP A 454 74.73 5.07 -27.22
N GLY A 455 74.11 5.96 -26.43
CA GLY A 455 74.75 7.15 -25.88
C GLY A 455 75.05 8.26 -26.89
N ILE A 456 74.48 8.18 -28.10
CA ILE A 456 74.68 9.18 -29.16
C ILE A 456 73.43 10.08 -29.27
N SER A 457 73.64 11.39 -29.17
CA SER A 457 72.60 12.37 -29.51
C SER A 457 72.47 12.48 -31.02
N LYS A 458 71.32 12.04 -31.57
CA LYS A 458 71.04 12.11 -33.00
C LYS A 458 69.64 12.63 -33.31
N ILE A 459 69.51 13.27 -34.47
CA ILE A 459 68.24 13.57 -35.12
C ILE A 459 68.16 12.69 -36.36
N ARG A 460 67.05 11.99 -36.53
CA ARG A 460 66.78 11.12 -37.67
C ARG A 460 65.76 11.75 -38.60
N PHE A 461 66.04 11.71 -39.88
CA PHE A 461 65.16 12.10 -40.96
C PHE A 461 64.80 10.83 -41.72
N LEU A 462 63.54 10.42 -41.63
CA LEU A 462 63.00 9.23 -42.27
C LEU A 462 62.30 9.62 -43.56
N ALA A 463 62.63 8.92 -44.65
CA ALA A 463 61.98 9.03 -45.93
C ALA A 463 61.74 7.64 -46.53
N ASN A 464 60.49 7.20 -46.63
CA ASN A 464 60.10 5.85 -47.09
C ASN A 464 60.85 4.71 -46.39
N GLY A 465 61.16 4.88 -45.10
CA GLY A 465 61.88 3.88 -44.28
C GLY A 465 63.40 4.01 -44.32
N ASP A 466 63.95 4.82 -45.23
CA ASP A 466 65.37 5.14 -45.28
C ASP A 466 65.72 6.23 -44.26
N GLU A 467 66.88 6.11 -43.60
CA GLU A 467 67.29 6.99 -42.50
C GLU A 467 68.51 7.84 -42.88
N SER A 468 68.35 9.16 -42.80
CA SER A 468 69.47 10.11 -42.75
C SER A 468 69.60 10.70 -41.34
N THR A 469 70.81 10.99 -40.89
CA THR A 469 71.06 11.42 -39.51
C THR A 469 71.93 12.66 -39.41
N ILE A 470 71.66 13.44 -38.37
CA ILE A 470 72.59 14.43 -37.82
C ILE A 470 72.93 13.96 -36.42
N TYR A 471 74.18 13.64 -36.14
CA TYR A 471 74.58 13.12 -34.85
C TYR A 471 75.95 13.61 -34.43
N ASN A 472 76.20 13.62 -33.13
CA ASN A 472 77.50 13.93 -32.57
C ASN A 472 78.07 12.69 -31.86
N SER A 473 79.29 12.30 -32.22
CA SER A 473 79.99 11.18 -31.60
C SER A 473 81.35 11.62 -31.06
N PRO A 474 81.82 11.07 -29.91
CA PRO A 474 83.15 11.36 -29.39
C PRO A 474 84.30 11.07 -30.37
N THR A 475 84.12 10.12 -31.29
CA THR A 475 85.18 9.70 -32.23
C THR A 475 85.11 10.39 -33.59
N ALA A 476 83.93 10.81 -34.03
CA ALA A 476 83.70 11.39 -35.35
C ALA A 476 83.35 12.89 -35.33
N GLY A 477 83.06 13.46 -34.16
CA GLY A 477 82.50 14.79 -34.02
C GLY A 477 81.07 14.87 -34.54
N LEU A 478 80.67 16.04 -35.05
CA LEU A 478 79.38 16.24 -35.71
C LEU A 478 79.40 15.65 -37.11
N VAL A 479 78.45 14.76 -37.41
CA VAL A 479 78.31 14.07 -38.69
C VAL A 479 76.93 14.35 -39.29
N ILE A 480 76.91 14.67 -40.58
CA ILE A 480 75.69 14.75 -41.41
C ILE A 480 75.74 13.58 -42.41
N SER A 481 74.95 12.55 -42.15
CA SER A 481 74.96 11.31 -42.92
C SER A 481 73.65 11.13 -43.67
N GLY A 482 73.67 11.28 -44.99
CA GLY A 482 72.55 10.90 -45.86
C GLY A 482 72.55 9.39 -46.11
N PHE A 483 71.36 8.80 -46.27
CA PHE A 483 71.21 7.38 -46.62
C PHE A 483 71.83 7.04 -47.99
N THR A 484 71.39 7.75 -49.04
CA THR A 484 71.94 7.61 -50.40
C THR A 484 73.04 8.64 -50.69
N ALA A 485 72.77 9.91 -50.40
CA ALA A 485 73.70 11.01 -50.62
C ALA A 485 73.43 12.16 -49.63
N THR A 486 74.50 12.79 -49.16
CA THR A 486 74.44 14.10 -48.50
C THR A 486 74.70 15.18 -49.54
N ARG A 487 73.69 15.99 -49.88
CA ARG A 487 73.85 17.12 -50.81
C ARG A 487 73.91 18.45 -50.06
N LEU A 488 75.06 19.12 -50.12
CA LEU A 488 75.22 20.51 -49.66
C LEU A 488 75.14 21.43 -50.88
N ALA A 489 74.05 22.18 -51.02
CA ALA A 489 73.81 23.04 -52.18
C ALA A 489 73.32 24.43 -51.76
N GLY A 490 73.80 25.45 -52.45
CA GLY A 490 73.42 26.84 -52.30
C GLY A 490 74.22 27.69 -53.29
N PRO A 491 73.88 28.99 -53.47
CA PRO A 491 74.63 29.87 -54.36
C PRO A 491 76.13 29.97 -54.01
N THR A 492 76.48 29.75 -52.74
CA THR A 492 77.86 29.64 -52.27
C THR A 492 77.93 28.68 -51.09
N VAL A 493 78.87 27.74 -51.13
CA VAL A 493 79.18 26.83 -50.02
C VAL A 493 80.61 27.10 -49.57
N HIS A 494 80.78 27.61 -48.35
CA HIS A 494 82.08 27.85 -47.75
C HIS A 494 82.52 26.65 -46.93
N LEU A 495 83.68 26.07 -47.27
CA LEU A 495 84.38 25.09 -46.42
C LEU A 495 85.66 25.76 -45.92
N SER A 496 85.64 26.22 -44.66
CA SER A 496 86.70 27.06 -44.09
C SER A 496 87.14 26.55 -42.71
N PRO A 497 87.67 25.32 -42.60
CA PRO A 497 88.26 24.85 -41.35
C PRO A 497 89.54 25.64 -41.04
N ALA A 498 89.90 25.73 -39.75
CA ALA A 498 91.22 26.24 -39.35
C ALA A 498 92.37 25.28 -39.74
N GLY A 499 92.05 23.99 -39.88
CA GLY A 499 92.94 22.95 -40.39
C GLY A 499 92.68 22.64 -41.86
N ASN A 500 92.70 21.36 -42.23
CA ASN A 500 92.52 20.91 -43.61
C ASN A 500 91.09 20.43 -43.90
N VAL A 501 90.66 20.54 -45.16
CA VAL A 501 89.53 19.77 -45.70
C VAL A 501 90.06 18.42 -46.17
N TYR A 502 89.58 17.33 -45.58
CA TYR A 502 89.99 15.98 -45.94
C TYR A 502 89.07 15.40 -47.02
N ILE A 503 89.65 15.04 -48.16
CA ILE A 503 88.98 14.31 -49.25
C ILE A 503 89.70 12.96 -49.42
N PRO A 504 89.00 11.83 -49.59
CA PRO A 504 89.63 10.50 -49.59
C PRO A 504 90.68 10.28 -50.68
N ALA A 505 90.47 10.87 -51.86
CA ALA A 505 91.39 10.89 -52.99
C ALA A 505 90.99 12.02 -53.94
N TRP A 506 91.91 12.54 -54.74
CA TRP A 506 91.59 13.60 -55.72
C TRP A 506 90.61 13.16 -56.80
N SER A 507 90.49 11.84 -57.05
CA SER A 507 89.45 11.25 -57.90
C SER A 507 88.03 11.35 -57.33
N ARG A 508 87.87 11.85 -56.09
CA ARG A 508 86.57 12.09 -55.43
C ARG A 508 86.12 13.55 -55.48
N LEU A 509 86.95 14.46 -55.98
CA LEU A 509 86.53 15.83 -56.27
C LEU A 509 86.20 15.92 -57.76
N TYR A 510 84.91 16.02 -58.09
CA TYR A 510 84.40 16.01 -59.45
C TYR A 510 83.77 17.36 -59.80
N SER A 511 84.05 17.85 -61.00
CA SER A 511 83.39 19.04 -61.56
C SER A 511 82.29 18.58 -62.50
N ASP A 512 81.02 18.76 -62.09
CA ASP A 512 79.86 18.41 -62.93
C ASP A 512 79.86 19.15 -64.28
N ASN A 513 80.37 20.39 -64.30
CA ASN A 513 80.43 21.22 -65.51
C ASN A 513 81.54 20.78 -66.47
N GLU A 514 82.69 20.35 -65.94
CA GLU A 514 83.84 19.95 -66.76
C GLU A 514 83.83 18.46 -67.10
N GLY A 515 82.99 17.67 -66.41
CA GLY A 515 82.84 16.24 -66.64
C GLY A 515 84.03 15.39 -66.18
N MET A 516 84.94 15.94 -65.37
CA MET A 516 86.20 15.30 -64.97
C MET A 516 86.50 15.49 -63.47
N THR A 517 87.34 14.61 -62.92
CA THR A 517 87.85 14.70 -61.55
C THR A 517 89.07 15.61 -61.46
N LEU A 518 89.40 16.09 -60.25
CA LEU A 518 90.65 16.80 -60.02
C LEU A 518 91.87 15.91 -60.31
N GLN A 519 91.76 14.59 -60.13
CA GLN A 519 92.83 13.67 -60.53
C GLN A 519 93.06 13.71 -62.05
N ASP A 520 91.99 13.72 -62.86
CA ASP A 520 92.11 13.83 -64.32
C ASP A 520 92.76 15.15 -64.73
N VAL A 521 92.42 16.26 -64.05
CA VAL A 521 93.07 17.56 -64.26
C VAL A 521 94.56 17.51 -63.92
N ILE A 522 94.92 16.90 -62.78
CA ILE A 522 96.31 16.71 -62.36
C ILE A 522 97.08 15.85 -63.36
N ASP A 523 96.51 14.73 -63.80
CA ASP A 523 97.11 13.81 -64.76
C ASP A 523 97.31 14.48 -66.12
N ASN A 524 96.33 15.27 -66.58
CA ASN A 524 96.44 16.09 -67.78
C ASN A 524 97.57 17.11 -67.68
N ILE A 525 97.70 17.80 -66.54
CA ILE A 525 98.81 18.75 -66.29
C ILE A 525 100.16 18.03 -66.33
N TYR A 526 100.29 16.88 -65.65
CA TYR A 526 101.54 16.11 -65.65
C TYR A 526 101.88 15.54 -67.03
N SER A 527 100.87 15.11 -67.82
CA SER A 527 101.05 14.67 -69.20
C SER A 527 101.62 15.81 -70.07
N VAL A 528 101.05 17.02 -69.96
CA VAL A 528 101.53 18.21 -70.68
C VAL A 528 102.94 18.62 -70.21
N LEU A 529 103.23 18.58 -68.91
CA LEU A 529 104.55 18.90 -68.36
C LEU A 529 105.62 17.91 -68.81
N ASN A 530 105.31 16.60 -68.80
CA ASN A 530 106.20 15.57 -69.32
C ASN A 530 106.50 15.78 -70.81
N GLY A 531 105.53 16.27 -71.58
CA GLY A 531 105.74 16.67 -72.98
C GLY A 531 106.60 17.93 -73.16
N LYS A 532 106.76 18.78 -72.13
CA LYS A 532 107.60 19.99 -72.16
C LYS A 532 109.00 19.79 -71.57
N ALA A 533 109.23 18.69 -70.85
CA ALA A 533 110.54 18.32 -70.34
C ALA A 533 111.43 17.75 -71.47
N ASN A 534 111.73 18.57 -72.47
CA ASN A 534 112.80 18.26 -73.42
C ASN A 534 114.12 18.65 -72.75
N VAL A 535 114.80 17.65 -72.18
CA VAL A 535 116.18 17.75 -71.63
C VAL A 535 117.20 18.09 -72.73
N SER A 536 116.74 18.21 -73.99
CA SER A 536 117.51 18.69 -75.13
C SER A 536 116.64 19.59 -76.01
N HIS A 537 116.81 20.90 -75.88
CA HIS A 537 116.43 21.82 -76.95
C HIS A 537 117.71 22.40 -77.56
N SER A 538 117.88 22.25 -78.88
CA SER A 538 119.03 22.76 -79.62
C SER A 538 118.81 24.22 -80.00
N HIS A 539 119.78 25.09 -79.68
CA HIS A 539 119.83 26.45 -80.20
C HIS A 539 120.64 26.49 -81.49
N THR A 540 120.08 27.04 -82.56
CA THR A 540 120.79 27.24 -83.84
C THR A 540 121.35 28.65 -83.88
N VAL A 541 122.67 28.81 -83.80
CA VAL A 541 123.36 30.09 -84.00
C VAL A 541 123.89 30.15 -85.44
N THR A 542 123.43 31.12 -86.23
CA THR A 542 123.93 31.37 -87.59
C THR A 542 125.07 32.38 -87.55
N ILE A 543 126.28 31.97 -87.96
CA ILE A 543 127.45 32.85 -88.06
C ILE A 543 127.71 33.18 -89.56
N PRO A 544 127.86 34.46 -89.95
CA PRO A 544 128.16 34.85 -91.34
C PRO A 544 129.53 34.36 -91.84
N PRO A 545 129.69 34.07 -93.15
CA PRO A 545 130.85 33.36 -93.66
C PRO A 545 132.06 34.29 -93.87
N GLY A 546 133.17 34.03 -93.16
CA GLY A 546 134.46 34.65 -93.47
C GLY A 546 135.49 34.67 -92.35
N SER A 547 135.95 33.51 -91.86
CA SER A 547 137.35 33.20 -91.44
C SER A 547 137.41 31.95 -90.54
N ALA A 548 138.17 30.95 -91.00
CA ALA A 548 138.71 29.77 -90.31
C ALA A 548 137.78 28.97 -89.36
N GLY A 549 137.34 27.81 -89.86
CA GLY A 549 136.50 26.85 -89.15
C GLY A 549 137.13 26.20 -87.92
N GLY A 550 136.33 26.11 -86.88
CA GLY A 550 136.45 25.15 -85.79
C GLY A 550 135.05 24.79 -85.31
N THR A 551 134.65 23.53 -85.48
CA THR A 551 133.38 23.00 -84.99
C THR A 551 133.45 22.91 -83.46
N PHE A 552 132.55 23.59 -82.75
CA PHE A 552 132.29 23.34 -81.34
C PHE A 552 130.91 22.72 -81.18
N SER A 553 130.87 21.49 -80.65
CA SER A 553 129.66 20.91 -80.07
C SER A 553 129.66 21.24 -78.59
N VAL A 554 128.61 21.88 -78.10
CA VAL A 554 128.33 21.93 -76.65
C VAL A 554 127.18 20.95 -76.41
N SER A 555 127.49 19.88 -75.68
CA SER A 555 126.51 18.96 -75.09
C SER A 555 125.74 19.63 -73.98
#